data_AF-A0A0K0G696-F1
#
_entry.id   AF-A0A0K0G696-F1
#
_cell.length_a   1.000
_cell.length_b   1.000
_cell.length_c   1.000
_cell.angle_alpha   90.00
_cell.angle_beta   90.00
_cell.angle_gamma   90.00
#
_symmetry.space_group_name_H-M   'P 1'
#
loop_
_entity.id
_entity.type
_entity.pdbx_description
1 polymer ?
#
loop_
_entity_poly.entity_id
_entity_poly.type
_entity_poly.pdbx_seq_one_letter_code
_entity_poly.pdbx_strand_id
1 'polypeptide(L)' 'MKLKITEEECLNGVAVYYNLLMKQTKKFIEDSFVSGGIKVIFSKEILAVGLNIHATSVIFSSLFKFNEKKSL' A
#
# COMPACT_ATOMS: atom_id res chain seq x y z
N MET A 1 -6.82 -1.44 -12.05
CA MET A 1 -5.82 -0.39 -11.75
C MET A 1 -4.43 -1.04 -11.68
N LYS A 2 -3.56 -0.77 -12.67
CA LYS A 2 -2.12 -1.12 -12.57
C LYS A 2 -1.46 0.01 -11.78
N LEU A 3 -1.12 -0.25 -10.52
CA LEU A 3 -0.33 0.67 -9.71
C LEU A 3 1.14 0.48 -10.07
N LYS A 4 1.72 1.47 -10.75
CA LYS A 4 3.16 1.65 -10.92
C LYS A 4 3.47 3.00 -10.31
N ILE A 5 4.45 3.05 -9.40
CA ILE A 5 4.97 4.30 -8.87
C ILE A 5 6.41 4.47 -9.35
N THR A 6 6.77 5.66 -9.79
CA THR A 6 8.11 6.09 -10.19
C THR A 6 8.89 6.55 -8.95
N GLU A 7 10.21 6.67 -9.09
CA GLU A 7 11.06 7.19 -8.00
C GLU A 7 10.65 8.62 -7.59
N GLU A 8 10.20 9.42 -8.56
CA GLU A 8 9.73 10.80 -8.35
C GLU A 8 8.50 10.87 -7.45
N GLU A 9 7.54 9.97 -7.60
CA GLU A 9 6.36 9.90 -6.74
C GLU A 9 6.72 9.49 -5.31
N CYS A 10 7.74 8.63 -5.15
CA CYS A 10 8.28 8.25 -3.84
C CYS A 10 8.93 9.46 -3.14
N LEU A 11 9.69 10.27 -3.89
CA LEU A 11 10.28 11.53 -3.39
C LEU A 11 9.21 12.57 -3.00
N ASN A 12 8.04 12.51 -3.63
CA ASN A 12 6.88 13.32 -3.28
C ASN A 12 6.05 12.74 -2.10
N GLY A 13 6.54 11.70 -1.44
CA GLY A 13 5.90 11.10 -0.26
C GLY A 13 4.72 10.18 -0.59
N VAL A 14 4.68 9.60 -1.78
CA VAL A 14 3.65 8.66 -2.23
C VAL A 14 4.26 7.29 -2.50
N ALA A 15 3.70 6.23 -1.92
CA ALA A 15 4.20 4.86 -2.11
C ALA A 15 3.11 3.85 -2.45
N VAL A 16 3.49 2.74 -3.09
CA VAL A 16 2.64 1.55 -3.23
C VAL A 16 3.17 0.48 -2.30
N TYR A 17 2.27 -0.16 -1.57
CA TYR A 17 2.59 -1.33 -0.76
C TYR A 17 1.83 -2.54 -1.30
N TYR A 18 2.51 -3.63 -1.65
CA TYR A 18 1.88 -4.90 -2.04
C TYR A 18 2.80 -6.10 -1.77
N ASN A 19 2.22 -7.30 -1.76
CA ASN A 19 2.88 -8.53 -1.33
C ASN A 19 4.16 -8.90 -2.11
N LEU A 20 4.22 -8.61 -3.41
CA LEU A 20 5.36 -8.90 -4.28
C LEU A 20 6.55 -7.95 -4.10
N LEU A 21 6.43 -6.89 -3.29
CA LEU A 21 7.59 -6.04 -2.98
C LEU A 21 8.61 -6.81 -2.15
N MET A 22 9.89 -6.52 -2.41
CA MET A 22 11.01 -7.03 -1.61
C MET A 22 10.85 -6.62 -0.15
N LYS A 23 11.27 -7.49 0.78
CA LYS A 23 11.17 -7.23 2.23
C LYS A 23 11.84 -5.91 2.62
N GLN A 24 13.00 -5.60 2.03
CA GLN A 24 13.73 -4.36 2.27
C GLN A 24 12.92 -3.13 1.85
N THR A 25 12.26 -3.19 0.69
CA THR A 25 11.40 -2.10 0.20
C THR A 25 10.18 -1.90 1.10
N LYS A 26 9.55 -2.98 1.57
CA LYS A 26 8.43 -2.88 2.53
C LYS A 26 8.86 -2.20 3.82
N LYS A 27 10.00 -2.63 4.38
CA LYS A 27 10.57 -2.04 5.60
C LYS A 27 10.90 -0.56 5.41
N PHE A 28 11.52 -0.19 4.28
CA PHE A 28 11.80 1.20 3.95
C PHE A 28 10.52 2.05 3.90
N ILE A 29 9.46 1.56 3.25
CA ILE A 29 8.17 2.26 3.18
C ILE A 29 7.55 2.41 4.56
N GLU A 30 7.57 1.36 5.38
CA GLU A 30 7.06 1.37 6.76
C GLU A 30 7.81 2.39 7.63
N ASP A 31 9.15 2.31 7.66
CA ASP A 31 10.00 3.22 8.43
C ASP A 31 9.86 4.68 7.93
N SER A 32 9.71 4.88 6.62
CA SER A 32 9.49 6.21 6.01
C SER A 32 8.09 6.78 6.27
N PHE A 33 7.07 5.93 6.41
CA PHE A 33 5.72 6.36 6.76
C PHE A 33 5.64 6.79 8.22
N VAL A 34 6.25 6.00 9.13
CA VAL A 34 6.30 6.31 10.57
C VAL A 34 7.08 7.60 10.83
N SER A 35 8.17 7.84 10.09
CA SER A 35 8.96 9.07 10.19
C SER A 35 8.34 10.28 9.47
N GLY A 36 7.25 10.09 8.72
CA GLY A 36 6.53 11.15 8.01
C GLY A 36 7.10 11.55 6.64
N GLY A 37 8.09 10.81 6.13
CA GLY A 37 8.63 10.98 4.78
C GLY A 37 7.68 10.50 3.68
N ILE A 38 6.92 9.43 3.95
CA ILE A 38 5.79 9.00 3.12
C ILE A 38 4.49 9.42 3.80
N LYS A 39 3.61 10.08 3.06
CA LYS A 39 2.34 10.58 3.57
C LYS A 39 1.14 9.78 3.08
N VAL A 40 1.25 9.18 1.89
CA VAL A 40 0.16 8.42 1.27
C VAL A 40 0.68 7.07 0.81
N ILE A 41 -0.01 6.01 1.22
CA ILE A 41 0.26 4.64 0.76
C ILE A 41 -0.95 4.12 -0.01
N PHE A 42 -0.73 3.74 -1.26
CA PHE A 42 -1.67 2.95 -2.04
C PHE A 42 -1.43 1.47 -1.80
N SER A 43 -2.49 0.71 -1.54
CA SER A 43 -2.33 -0.71 -1.31
C SER A 43 -3.52 -1.56 -1.68
N LYS A 44 -3.30 -2.86 -1.66
CA LYS A 44 -4.32 -3.90 -1.76
C LYS A 44 -4.70 -4.38 -0.37
N GLU A 45 -5.83 -5.05 -0.28
CA GLU A 45 -6.45 -5.58 0.94
C GLU A 45 -5.50 -6.29 1.92
N ILE A 46 -4.48 -7.01 1.40
CA ILE A 46 -3.46 -7.71 2.20
C ILE A 46 -2.71 -6.77 3.16
N LEU A 47 -2.66 -5.47 2.87
CA LEU A 47 -2.13 -4.43 3.77
C LEU A 47 -2.69 -4.55 5.19
N ALA A 48 -4.01 -4.74 5.30
CA ALA A 48 -4.71 -4.70 6.58
C ALA A 48 -4.34 -5.85 7.54
N VAL A 49 -3.78 -6.95 7.02
CA VAL A 49 -3.45 -8.14 7.81
C VAL A 49 -2.00 -8.15 8.27
N GLY A 50 -1.12 -7.39 7.61
CA GLY A 50 0.33 -7.50 7.79
C GLY A 50 1.05 -6.24 8.26
N LEU A 51 0.36 -5.10 8.38
CA LEU A 51 1.01 -3.86 8.77
C LEU A 51 0.84 -3.51 10.22
N ASN A 52 2.00 -3.29 10.84
CA ASN A 52 2.12 -2.77 12.20
C ASN A 52 2.38 -1.26 12.19
N ILE A 53 1.71 -0.52 11.28
CA ILE A 53 1.73 0.94 11.24
C ILE A 53 0.31 1.49 11.28
N HIS A 54 0.13 2.58 12.00
CA HIS A 54 -1.15 3.26 12.14
C HIS A 54 -1.20 4.46 11.20
N ALA A 55 -2.29 4.59 10.45
CA ALA A 55 -2.58 5.77 9.66
C ALA A 55 -3.71 6.57 10.33
N THR A 56 -3.62 7.89 10.28
CA THR A 56 -4.69 8.78 10.78
C THR A 56 -6.01 8.55 10.04
N SER A 57 -5.93 8.26 8.74
CA SER A 57 -7.08 8.06 7.87
C SER A 57 -6.88 6.86 6.96
N VAL A 58 -7.96 6.11 6.74
CA VAL A 58 -8.01 4.99 5.78
C VAL A 58 -9.12 5.29 4.78
N ILE A 59 -8.79 5.22 3.49
CA ILE A 59 -9.73 5.50 2.41
C ILE A 59 -9.92 4.22 1.58
N PHE A 60 -11.17 3.78 1.47
CA PHE A 60 -11.55 2.68 0.57
C PHE A 60 -11.93 3.24 -0.79
N SER A 61 -11.16 2.92 -1.83
CA SER A 61 -11.47 3.33 -3.21
C SER A 61 -12.64 2.54 -3.82
N SER A 62 -12.97 1.38 -3.25
CA SER A 62 -14.12 0.56 -3.62
C SER A 62 -14.56 -0.30 -2.43
N LEU A 63 -15.87 -0.48 -2.29
CA LEU A 63 -16.47 -1.44 -1.36
C LEU A 63 -16.65 -2.84 -1.99
N PHE A 64 -16.49 -2.93 -3.30
CA PHE A 64 -16.64 -4.18 -4.05
C PHE A 64 -15.28 -4.65 -4.56
N LYS A 65 -15.02 -5.94 -4.35
CA LYS A 65 -13.86 -6.65 -4.87
C LYS A 65 -14.33 -7.77 -5.78
N PHE A 66 -13.67 -7.90 -6.93
CA PHE A 66 -13.85 -9.06 -7.79
C PHE A 66 -13.30 -10.31 -7.08
N ASN A 67 -14.18 -11.27 -6.81
CA ASN A 67 -13.81 -12.59 -6.33
C ASN A 67 -14.02 -13.59 -7.47
N GLU A 68 -12.96 -14.29 -7.86
CA GLU A 68 -13.01 -15.38 -8.85
C GLU A 68 -13.70 -16.65 -8.32
N LYS A 69 -14.75 -16.53 -7.51
CA LYS A 69 -15.58 -17.69 -7.21
C LYS A 69 -16.33 -18.08 -8.48
N LYS A 70 -15.81 -19.10 -9.16
CA LYS A 70 -16.53 -19.91 -10.15
C LYS A 70 -17.93 -20.19 -9.62
N SER A 71 -18.94 -19.82 -10.40
CA SER A 71 -20.27 -20.40 -10.30
C SER A 71 -20.12 -21.92 -10.34
N LEU A 72 -20.65 -22.59 -9.31
CA LEU A 72 -21.03 -23.99 -9.38
C LEU A 72 -22.18 -24.14 -10.38
#